data_AF-A0A7S1SXD9-F1
#
_entry.id   AF-A0A7S1SXD9-F1
#
_cell.length_a   1.000
_cell.length_b   1.000
_cell.length_c   1.000
_cell.angle_alpha   90.00
_cell.angle_beta   90.00
_cell.angle_gamma   90.00
#
_symmetry.space_group_name_H-M   'P 1'
#
loop_
_entity.id
_entity.type
_entity.pdbx_description
1 polymer ?
#
loop_
_entity_poly.entity_id
_entity_poly.type
_entity_poly.pdbx_seq_one_letter_code
_entity_poly.pdbx_strand_id
1 'polypeptide(L)'
;AISGVDPEEMMDVRQLCIDVQDMITDFGKGNSELCNLPRKLNIAISPSRDDFPHCHINDVAFQAIKHPDSGDVVFNVWLGGMFSAVRNVVSVDGQMSVTPEQIVPFCKALLELYRDNGAREVRQKTRLMYFLDAWGVPKLKAEL
;
A
#
# COMPACT_ATOMS: atom_id res chain seq x y z
N ALA A 1 9.91 -7.04 13.55
CA ALA A 1 9.92 -8.39 13.00
C ALA A 1 10.78 -8.56 11.75
N ILE A 2 11.50 -9.67 11.78
CA ILE A 2 12.22 -10.29 10.67
C ILE A 2 11.32 -11.41 10.15
N SER A 3 10.83 -11.27 8.91
CA SER A 3 9.78 -12.14 8.39
C SER A 3 10.17 -13.62 8.32
N GLY A 4 9.35 -14.49 8.91
CA GLY A 4 9.55 -15.95 8.98
C GLY A 4 10.56 -16.40 10.03
N VAL A 5 11.01 -15.50 10.92
CA VAL A 5 12.07 -15.77 11.91
C VAL A 5 11.70 -15.24 13.29
N ASP A 6 11.10 -14.05 13.37
CA ASP A 6 10.76 -13.42 14.64
C ASP A 6 9.59 -14.15 15.31
N PRO A 7 9.75 -14.67 16.55
CA PRO A 7 8.67 -15.34 17.27
C PRO A 7 7.47 -14.45 17.58
N GLU A 8 7.65 -13.12 17.57
CA GLU A 8 6.59 -12.14 17.86
C GLU A 8 5.93 -11.58 16.59
N GLU A 9 6.29 -12.07 15.40
CA GLU A 9 5.60 -11.68 14.19
C GLU A 9 4.17 -12.23 14.14
N MET A 10 3.24 -11.45 13.58
CA MET A 10 1.86 -11.91 13.41
C MET A 10 1.76 -12.91 12.25
N MET A 11 2.54 -12.70 11.19
CA MET A 11 2.53 -13.51 9.98
C MET A 11 3.83 -13.34 9.20
N ASP A 12 4.32 -14.42 8.59
CA ASP A 12 5.36 -14.34 7.57
C ASP A 12 4.81 -13.72 6.28
N VAL A 13 5.26 -12.51 5.95
CA VAL A 13 4.77 -11.73 4.79
C VAL A 13 5.62 -11.91 3.53
N ARG A 14 6.65 -12.77 3.55
CA ARG A 14 7.56 -12.94 2.38
C ARG A 14 6.80 -13.34 1.12
N GLN A 15 5.87 -14.29 1.23
CA GLN A 15 5.08 -14.73 0.09
C GLN A 15 4.17 -13.62 -0.42
N LEU A 16 3.54 -12.83 0.46
CA LEU A 16 2.71 -11.69 0.06
C LEU A 16 3.51 -10.64 -0.71
N CYS A 17 4.74 -10.35 -0.28
CA CYS A 17 5.64 -9.44 -1.01
C CYS A 17 5.99 -9.98 -2.40
N ILE A 18 6.25 -11.29 -2.52
CA ILE A 18 6.50 -11.96 -3.80
C ILE A 18 5.26 -11.87 -4.70
N ASP A 19 4.08 -12.17 -4.17
CA ASP A 19 2.83 -12.15 -4.94
C ASP A 19 2.50 -10.74 -5.46
N VAL A 20 2.71 -9.71 -4.64
CA VAL A 20 2.57 -8.30 -5.07
C VAL A 20 3.60 -7.95 -6.15
N GLN A 21 4.86 -8.38 -5.99
CA GLN A 21 5.90 -8.17 -7.00
C GLN A 21 5.55 -8.86 -8.32
N ASP A 22 5.10 -10.11 -8.26
CA ASP A 22 4.75 -10.90 -9.44
C ASP A 22 3.54 -10.29 -10.16
N MET A 23 2.55 -9.79 -9.42
CA MET A 23 1.43 -9.03 -9.99
C MET A 23 1.92 -7.75 -10.70
N ILE A 24 2.81 -6.98 -10.07
CA ILE A 24 3.34 -5.74 -10.64
C ILE A 24 4.22 -5.99 -11.86
N THR A 25 4.96 -7.09 -11.88
CA THR A 25 5.99 -7.37 -12.90
C THR A 25 5.55 -8.39 -13.94
N ASP A 26 4.34 -8.94 -13.85
CA ASP A 26 3.90 -10.12 -14.61
C ASP A 26 4.94 -11.25 -14.52
N PHE A 27 5.26 -11.66 -13.29
CA PHE A 27 6.26 -12.69 -12.99
C PHE A 27 7.62 -12.41 -13.65
N GLY A 28 8.04 -11.15 -13.65
CA GLY A 28 9.31 -10.70 -14.25
C GLY A 28 9.30 -10.48 -15.77
N LYS A 29 8.18 -10.67 -16.47
CA LYS A 29 8.06 -10.41 -17.93
C LYS A 29 7.93 -8.92 -18.26
N GLY A 30 7.51 -8.13 -17.28
CA GLY A 30 7.15 -6.71 -17.42
C GLY A 30 5.65 -6.54 -17.65
N ASN A 31 5.01 -5.71 -16.82
CA ASN A 31 3.58 -5.40 -16.94
C ASN A 31 3.37 -3.99 -17.53
N SER A 32 2.97 -3.92 -18.80
CA SER A 32 2.72 -2.65 -19.49
C SER A 32 1.53 -1.87 -18.94
N GLU A 33 0.59 -2.53 -18.27
CA GLU A 33 -0.61 -1.88 -17.71
C GLU A 33 -0.27 -1.03 -16.48
N LEU A 34 0.85 -1.33 -15.80
CA LEU A 34 1.26 -0.70 -14.53
C LEU A 34 2.56 0.10 -14.65
N CYS A 35 3.13 0.24 -15.85
CA CYS A 35 4.37 0.99 -16.06
C CYS A 35 4.18 2.50 -16.26
N ASN A 36 2.93 2.96 -16.48
CA ASN A 36 2.60 4.36 -16.77
C ASN A 36 1.80 5.04 -15.65
N LEU A 37 2.25 4.93 -14.41
CA LEU A 37 1.67 5.64 -13.27
C LEU A 37 1.98 7.15 -13.33
N PRO A 38 1.13 8.03 -12.77
CA PRO A 38 1.40 9.47 -12.70
C PRO A 38 2.73 9.82 -12.02
N ARG A 39 3.15 9.00 -11.04
CA ARG A 39 4.42 9.13 -10.30
C ARG A 39 4.80 7.82 -9.63
N LYS A 40 6.01 7.75 -9.05
CA LYS A 40 6.44 6.62 -8.21
C LYS A 40 5.44 6.35 -7.09
N LEU A 41 5.29 5.08 -6.73
CA LEU A 41 4.42 4.60 -5.66
C LEU A 41 5.19 3.50 -4.91
N ASN A 42 5.29 3.65 -3.59
CA ASN A 42 5.96 2.72 -2.69
C ASN A 42 4.92 1.89 -1.92
N ILE A 43 5.14 0.58 -1.84
CA ILE A 43 4.27 -0.38 -1.13
C ILE A 43 5.07 -1.00 0.02
N ALA A 44 4.46 -1.12 1.20
CA ALA A 44 5.06 -1.83 2.33
C ALA A 44 4.06 -2.79 2.99
N ILE A 45 4.55 -3.96 3.43
CA ILE A 45 3.77 -4.93 4.19
C ILE A 45 4.54 -5.21 5.49
N SER A 46 3.99 -4.79 6.62
CA SER A 46 4.56 -5.02 7.95
C SER A 46 3.96 -6.28 8.60
N PRO A 47 4.79 -7.26 8.98
CA PRO A 47 4.35 -8.46 9.67
C PRO A 47 4.08 -8.26 11.17
N SER A 48 4.46 -7.11 11.74
CA SER A 48 4.31 -6.84 13.17
C SER A 48 3.97 -5.39 13.49
N ARG A 49 3.65 -5.15 14.77
CA ARG A 49 3.38 -3.82 15.32
C ARG A 49 4.60 -2.90 15.30
N ASP A 50 5.82 -3.43 15.35
CA ASP A 50 7.04 -2.63 15.40
C ASP A 50 7.30 -1.82 14.13
N ASP A 51 6.66 -2.20 13.01
CA ASP A 51 6.68 -1.47 11.74
C ASP A 51 8.08 -1.17 11.18
N PHE A 52 8.94 -2.18 11.12
CA PHE A 52 10.25 -2.06 10.46
C PHE A 52 10.19 -1.67 8.96
N PRO A 53 9.14 -2.03 8.19
CA PRO A 53 8.98 -1.54 6.82
C PRO A 53 8.58 -0.06 6.70
N HIS A 54 8.32 0.62 7.81
CA HIS A 54 7.94 2.04 7.88
C HIS A 54 6.63 2.34 7.10
N CYS A 55 5.53 1.69 7.49
CA CYS A 55 4.19 1.92 6.91
C CYS A 55 3.81 3.41 6.86
N HIS A 56 4.28 4.19 7.84
CA HIS A 56 4.01 5.63 7.95
C HIS A 56 4.60 6.49 6.81
N ILE A 57 5.52 6.00 5.98
CA ILE A 57 6.15 6.79 4.88
C ILE A 57 5.97 6.19 3.48
N ASN A 58 5.24 5.09 3.36
CA ASN A 58 4.94 4.46 2.07
C ASN A 58 3.61 4.97 1.51
N ASP A 59 3.48 5.00 0.17
CA ASP A 59 2.27 5.51 -0.48
C ASP A 59 1.07 4.61 -0.13
N VAL A 60 1.28 3.30 -0.06
CA VAL A 60 0.33 2.36 0.54
C VAL A 60 1.09 1.41 1.43
N ALA A 61 0.54 1.11 2.60
CA ALA A 61 1.12 0.12 3.49
C ALA A 61 0.08 -0.71 4.22
N PHE A 62 0.46 -1.92 4.59
CA PHE A 62 -0.37 -2.92 5.23
C PHE A 62 0.30 -3.31 6.55
N GLN A 63 -0.33 -3.02 7.68
CA GLN A 63 0.22 -3.35 9.00
C GLN A 63 -0.57 -4.48 9.63
N ALA A 64 0.09 -5.62 9.86
CA ALA A 64 -0.53 -6.78 10.48
C ALA A 64 -0.99 -6.48 11.92
N ILE A 65 -2.24 -6.81 12.20
CA ILE A 65 -2.89 -6.74 13.50
C ILE A 65 -3.74 -7.99 13.73
N LYS A 66 -4.11 -8.26 14.98
CA LYS A 66 -5.18 -9.22 15.27
C LYS A 66 -6.52 -8.51 15.18
N HIS A 67 -7.45 -9.08 14.42
CA HIS A 67 -8.82 -8.58 14.35
C HIS A 67 -9.43 -8.60 15.77
N PRO A 68 -10.04 -7.50 16.24
CA PRO A 68 -10.52 -7.40 17.63
C PRO A 68 -11.51 -8.51 18.02
N ASP A 69 -12.37 -8.90 17.08
CA ASP A 69 -13.43 -9.89 17.34
C ASP A 69 -12.99 -11.34 17.06
N SER A 70 -12.46 -11.65 15.88
CA SER A 70 -12.11 -13.04 15.51
C SER A 70 -10.72 -13.47 15.99
N GLY A 71 -9.81 -12.53 16.27
CA GLY A 71 -8.42 -12.81 16.58
C GLY A 71 -7.56 -13.18 15.36
N ASP A 72 -8.14 -13.27 14.17
CA ASP A 72 -7.43 -13.57 12.92
C ASP A 72 -6.48 -12.43 12.54
N VAL A 73 -5.43 -12.76 11.78
CA VAL A 73 -4.50 -11.74 11.28
C VAL A 73 -5.13 -11.01 10.09
N VAL A 74 -5.26 -9.70 10.24
CA VAL A 74 -5.68 -8.77 9.18
C VAL A 74 -4.68 -7.62 9.08
N PHE A 75 -4.76 -6.83 8.02
CA PHE A 75 -3.84 -5.73 7.78
C PHE A 75 -4.59 -4.41 7.74
N ASN A 76 -4.28 -3.52 8.68
CA ASN A 76 -4.73 -2.13 8.58
C ASN A 76 -4.05 -1.44 7.40
N VAL A 77 -4.83 -0.71 6.61
CA VAL A 77 -4.33 -0.01 5.43
C VAL A 77 -3.95 1.43 5.77
N TRP A 78 -2.73 1.81 5.42
CA TRP A 78 -2.20 3.17 5.53
C TRP A 78 -1.97 3.75 4.15
N LEU A 79 -2.28 5.04 3.94
CA LEU A 79 -2.28 5.67 2.61
C LEU A 79 -1.58 7.03 2.59
N GLY A 80 -0.86 7.33 1.52
CA GLY A 80 -0.35 8.67 1.18
C GLY A 80 1.01 9.04 1.77
N GLY A 81 1.73 8.13 2.43
CA GLY A 81 3.07 8.44 2.95
C GLY A 81 4.03 8.83 1.84
N MET A 82 4.69 9.98 1.97
CA MET A 82 5.63 10.42 0.94
C MET A 82 6.66 11.42 1.44
N PHE A 83 7.88 11.30 0.91
CA PHE A 83 8.90 12.34 0.96
C PHE A 83 9.23 12.91 -0.42
N SER A 84 9.43 14.22 -0.45
CA SER A 84 9.84 15.01 -1.63
C SER A 84 10.50 16.32 -1.19
N ALA A 85 11.09 17.05 -2.12
CA ALA A 85 11.67 18.36 -1.83
C ALA A 85 10.65 19.42 -1.38
N VAL A 86 9.36 19.26 -1.72
CA VAL A 86 8.31 20.27 -1.49
C VAL A 86 7.34 19.91 -0.37
N ARG A 87 7.11 18.61 -0.14
CA ARG A 87 6.16 18.10 0.84
C ARG A 87 6.63 16.75 1.37
N ASN A 88 6.66 16.65 2.68
CA ASN A 88 6.94 15.44 3.43
C ASN A 88 5.76 15.21 4.37
N VAL A 89 5.12 14.05 4.25
CA VAL A 89 3.93 13.72 5.02
C VAL A 89 3.95 12.24 5.39
N VAL A 90 3.45 11.96 6.58
CA VAL A 90 3.16 10.60 7.00
C VAL A 90 1.86 10.13 6.35
N SER A 91 1.72 8.82 6.18
CA SER A 91 0.48 8.22 5.72
C SER A 91 -0.65 8.45 6.73
N VAL A 92 -1.87 8.44 6.22
CA VAL A 92 -3.11 8.54 7.00
C VAL A 92 -3.77 7.17 7.12
N ASP A 93 -4.62 7.00 8.12
CA ASP A 93 -5.45 5.82 8.29
C ASP A 93 -6.43 5.67 7.12
N GLY A 94 -6.38 4.54 6.42
CA GLY A 94 -7.28 4.20 5.32
C GLY A 94 -8.69 3.81 5.77
N GLN A 95 -8.95 3.76 7.08
CA GLN A 95 -10.24 3.42 7.68
C GLN A 95 -10.78 2.06 7.23
N MET A 96 -9.86 1.12 6.99
CA MET A 96 -10.15 -0.23 6.53
C MET A 96 -9.02 -1.19 6.90
N SER A 97 -9.38 -2.47 7.00
CA SER A 97 -8.46 -3.57 7.08
C SER A 97 -8.77 -4.58 5.97
N VAL A 98 -7.75 -5.32 5.55
CA VAL A 98 -7.85 -6.35 4.51
C VAL A 98 -7.27 -7.67 5.01
N THR A 99 -7.79 -8.79 4.52
CA THR A 99 -7.20 -10.11 4.77
C THR A 99 -5.91 -10.28 3.94
N PRO A 100 -5.03 -11.24 4.26
CA PRO A 100 -3.83 -11.50 3.47
C PRO A 100 -4.13 -11.70 1.97
N GLU A 101 -5.19 -12.42 1.64
CA GLU A 101 -5.59 -12.75 0.26
C GLU A 101 -6.09 -11.52 -0.50
N GLN A 102 -6.52 -10.48 0.21
CA GLN A 102 -7.02 -9.24 -0.38
C GLN A 102 -5.88 -8.25 -0.71
N ILE A 103 -4.66 -8.43 -0.22
CA ILE A 103 -3.57 -7.47 -0.41
C ILE A 103 -3.21 -7.31 -1.89
N VAL A 104 -3.06 -8.41 -2.62
CA VAL A 104 -2.71 -8.39 -4.05
C VAL A 104 -3.80 -7.71 -4.90
N PRO A 105 -5.08 -8.11 -4.83
CA PRO A 105 -6.13 -7.44 -5.59
C PRO A 105 -6.31 -5.97 -5.15
N PHE A 106 -6.15 -5.64 -3.87
CA PHE A 106 -6.15 -4.26 -3.40
C PHE A 106 -5.05 -3.43 -4.06
N CYS A 107 -3.81 -3.93 -4.06
CA CYS A 107 -2.68 -3.22 -4.70
C CYS A 107 -2.94 -2.99 -6.17
N LYS A 108 -3.46 -3.99 -6.88
CA LYS A 108 -3.80 -3.88 -8.30
C LYS A 108 -4.86 -2.81 -8.54
N ALA A 109 -5.98 -2.87 -7.82
CA ALA A 109 -7.07 -1.91 -7.94
C ALA A 109 -6.60 -0.47 -7.64
N LEU A 110 -5.79 -0.28 -6.59
CA LEU A 110 -5.23 1.03 -6.25
C LEU A 110 -4.30 1.56 -7.35
N LEU A 111 -3.43 0.71 -7.91
CA LEU A 111 -2.52 1.10 -8.97
C LEU A 111 -3.27 1.50 -10.24
N GLU A 112 -4.31 0.75 -10.63
CA GLU A 112 -5.17 1.05 -11.79
C GLU A 112 -5.96 2.35 -11.57
N LEU A 113 -6.60 2.50 -10.40
CA LEU A 113 -7.36 3.70 -10.07
C LEU A 113 -6.47 4.95 -10.09
N TYR A 114 -5.26 4.86 -9.52
CA TYR A 114 -4.28 5.95 -9.53
C TYR A 114 -3.71 6.20 -10.94
N ARG A 115 -3.48 5.16 -11.75
CA ARG A 115 -3.06 5.28 -13.15
C ARG A 115 -4.05 6.12 -13.95
N ASP A 116 -5.34 5.82 -13.78
CA ASP A 116 -6.42 6.35 -14.60
C ASP A 116 -6.88 7.73 -14.16
N ASN A 117 -6.81 8.03 -12.86
CA ASN A 117 -7.39 9.25 -12.28
C ASN A 117 -6.37 10.21 -11.65
N GLY A 118 -5.10 9.81 -11.50
CA GLY A 118 -4.08 10.65 -10.89
C GLY A 118 -3.62 11.79 -11.81
N ALA A 119 -3.42 12.98 -11.23
CA ALA A 119 -2.94 14.17 -11.92
C ALA A 119 -1.55 13.96 -12.55
N ARG A 120 -1.32 14.53 -13.74
CA ARG A 120 -0.07 14.35 -14.53
C ARG A 120 0.64 15.65 -14.88
N GLU A 121 0.05 16.80 -14.54
CA GLU A 121 0.46 18.12 -15.02
C GLU A 121 1.71 18.61 -14.27
N VAL A 122 1.63 18.68 -12.93
CA VAL A 122 2.69 19.28 -12.11
C VAL A 122 3.40 18.18 -11.34
N ARG A 123 4.57 17.72 -11.82
CA ARG A 123 5.35 16.60 -11.24
C ARG A 123 5.51 16.61 -9.72
N GLN A 124 5.57 17.79 -9.10
CA GLN A 124 5.72 17.96 -7.65
C GLN A 124 4.42 17.68 -6.86
N LYS A 125 3.29 17.60 -7.55
CA LYS A 125 1.93 17.43 -7.04
C LYS A 125 1.21 16.20 -7.61
N THR A 126 1.95 15.21 -8.13
CA THR A 126 1.34 14.01 -8.75
C THR A 126 1.42 12.74 -7.91
N ARG A 127 2.04 12.76 -6.72
CA ARG A 127 2.12 11.57 -5.83
C ARG A 127 0.76 11.18 -5.27
N LEU A 128 0.62 9.93 -4.79
CA LEU A 128 -0.64 9.38 -4.29
C LEU A 128 -1.30 10.25 -3.20
N MET A 129 -0.53 10.92 -2.34
CA MET A 129 -1.12 11.83 -1.35
C MET A 129 -1.95 12.95 -1.99
N TYR A 130 -1.50 13.53 -3.10
CA TYR A 130 -2.27 14.59 -3.76
C TYR A 130 -3.54 14.06 -4.41
N PHE A 131 -3.49 12.82 -4.92
CA PHE A 131 -4.68 12.11 -5.39
C PHE A 131 -5.65 11.89 -4.22
N LEU A 132 -5.14 11.45 -3.07
CA LEU A 132 -5.91 11.25 -1.85
C LEU A 132 -6.49 12.56 -1.28
N ASP A 133 -5.75 13.67 -1.31
CA ASP A 133 -6.24 14.97 -0.87
C ASP A 133 -7.45 15.44 -1.71
N ALA A 134 -7.45 15.12 -3.01
CA ALA A 134 -8.52 15.50 -3.91
C ALA A 134 -9.76 14.59 -3.79
N TRP A 135 -9.55 13.29 -3.51
CA TRP A 135 -10.64 12.31 -3.47
C TRP A 135 -11.19 12.07 -2.07
N GLY A 136 -10.33 12.13 -1.06
CA GLY A 136 -10.60 11.66 0.29
C GLY A 136 -10.57 10.14 0.42
N VAL A 137 -10.27 9.66 1.63
CA VAL A 137 -10.28 8.24 1.98
C VAL A 137 -11.64 7.57 1.72
N PRO A 138 -12.80 8.17 2.06
CA PRO A 138 -14.10 7.51 1.84
C PRO A 138 -14.40 7.23 0.37
N LYS A 139 -14.07 8.16 -0.53
CA LYS A 139 -14.27 7.96 -1.96
C LYS A 139 -13.32 6.90 -2.50
N LEU A 140 -12.03 6.96 -2.14
CA LEU A 140 -11.06 5.95 -2.54
C LEU A 140 -11.54 4.54 -2.14
N LYS A 141 -11.97 4.39 -0.88
CA LYS A 141 -12.47 3.12 -0.35
C LYS A 141 -13.73 2.60 -1.07
N ALA A 142 -14.58 3.47 -1.61
CA ALA A 142 -15.78 3.05 -2.34
C ALA A 142 -15.48 2.52 -3.75
N GLU A 143 -14.33 2.88 -4.31
CA GLU A 143 -13.87 2.51 -5.66
C GLU A 143 -12.89 1.32 -5.65
N LEU A 144 -12.41 0.94 -4.46
CA LEU A 144 -11.56 -0.22 -4.20
C LEU A 144 -12.39 -1.43 -3.75
#